data_AF-A0A2P6VCP2-F1
#
_entry.id   AF-A0A2P6VCP2-F1
#
_cell.length_a   1.000
_cell.length_b   1.000
_cell.length_c   1.000
_cell.angle_alpha   90.00
_cell.angle_beta   90.00
_cell.angle_gamma   90.00
#
_symmetry.space_group_name_H-M   'P 1'
#
loop_
_entity.id
_entity.type
_entity.pdbx_description
1 polymer ?
#
loop_
_entity_poly.entity_id
_entity_poly.type
_entity_poly.pdbx_seq_one_letter_code
_entity_poly.pdbx_strand_id
1 'polypeptide(L)'
;MPGMPGMSGAQPSTTTLALTVAGAAVAGAVVWHLTRETYYTYVPPQYQYRPGMFTGWMASLLARHAKRRRSRRPVRVYLDGCFDLMHYGHANALRQAKALGDELVVGLVPDREILRCKGPPILNDDERQKLVESVKWVDEVLTDVPYDLTPDFLHELCTKHRIDYVLHGDDPCLLPDGTDAYEHAKKMGRFKMIKRTEGVSTTDIVGRMLMCSRDNARFSSADREQLTLEFSMGNDDGTDSEPEREPGTPARQAGPRHVTVSRFMPTSRRIVQFSSGKSAPPGARIVYIDGAFDLFHVGHVEILKKAKQAGDFLLVGVHTDEDVTERRGRHLPIMALHERALSVLSCRHVDEVVIGAPMDITEDLLTTFNIGLVVTGTVHETSSRDSELRRYAVPQGKGIFKRLDSPETMTSAKLIERIVANRTLFEARQTKKAKSEAEYYATSKQYLQEI
;
A
#
# COMPACT_ATOMS: atom_id res chain seq x y z
N MET A 1 -63.21 -26.81 41.75
CA MET A 1 -63.77 -26.67 43.11
C MET A 1 -63.31 -27.87 43.92
N PRO A 2 -62.75 -27.69 45.14
CA PRO A 2 -61.88 -26.63 45.67
C PRO A 2 -60.39 -27.06 45.56
N GLY A 3 -59.34 -26.42 46.11
CA GLY A 3 -59.18 -25.14 46.82
C GLY A 3 -57.69 -24.86 47.17
N MET A 4 -57.32 -23.58 47.36
CA MET A 4 -56.01 -23.10 47.90
C MET A 4 -56.07 -22.95 49.44
N PRO A 5 -55.02 -22.53 50.22
CA PRO A 5 -53.73 -21.86 49.91
C PRO A 5 -52.46 -22.51 50.56
N GLY A 6 -51.22 -21.98 50.52
CA GLY A 6 -50.59 -20.86 49.77
C GLY A 6 -49.29 -20.30 50.43
N MET A 7 -48.50 -19.49 49.68
CA MET A 7 -47.29 -18.72 50.09
C MET A 7 -46.01 -19.52 50.48
N SER A 8 -44.76 -19.04 50.33
CA SER A 8 -44.14 -17.79 49.80
C SER A 8 -42.67 -18.02 49.35
N GLY A 9 -42.14 -17.24 48.40
CA GLY A 9 -40.68 -17.15 48.14
C GLY A 9 -40.31 -16.49 46.80
N ALA A 10 -39.43 -15.48 46.80
CA ALA A 10 -39.17 -14.60 45.63
C ALA A 10 -38.10 -15.12 44.64
N GLN A 11 -38.12 -14.60 43.41
CA GLN A 11 -37.02 -14.66 42.43
C GLN A 11 -36.56 -13.24 42.02
N PRO A 12 -35.29 -13.05 41.63
CA PRO A 12 -34.77 -11.76 41.17
C PRO A 12 -35.02 -11.51 39.67
N SER A 13 -35.32 -10.26 39.31
CA SER A 13 -35.60 -9.82 37.94
C SER A 13 -34.39 -9.26 37.21
N THR A 14 -34.24 -9.56 35.92
CA THR A 14 -33.33 -8.88 34.99
C THR A 14 -33.90 -7.52 34.55
N THR A 15 -33.03 -6.50 34.44
CA THR A 15 -33.43 -5.13 34.07
C THR A 15 -32.91 -4.75 32.69
N THR A 16 -33.81 -4.51 31.73
CA THR A 16 -33.51 -3.92 30.42
C THR A 16 -34.10 -2.52 30.35
N LEU A 17 -33.25 -1.50 30.14
CA LEU A 17 -33.66 -0.10 30.14
C LEU A 17 -33.87 0.40 28.70
N ALA A 18 -35.14 0.50 28.29
CA ALA A 18 -35.56 1.27 27.12
C ALA A 18 -35.94 2.69 27.56
N LEU A 19 -35.59 3.70 26.75
CA LEU A 19 -35.74 5.11 27.13
C LEU A 19 -36.61 5.84 26.09
N THR A 20 -37.87 6.06 26.45
CA THR A 20 -38.87 6.77 25.62
C THR A 20 -38.78 8.27 25.85
N VAL A 21 -38.95 9.08 24.80
CA VAL A 21 -39.03 10.55 24.90
C VAL A 21 -40.40 11.02 24.43
N ALA A 22 -41.10 11.79 25.27
CA ALA A 22 -42.34 12.50 24.96
C ALA A 22 -42.11 14.02 25.00
N GLY A 23 -42.99 14.81 24.36
CA GLY A 23 -42.82 16.27 24.17
C GLY A 23 -44.10 17.09 24.37
N ALA A 24 -44.21 18.23 23.63
CA ALA A 24 -45.19 19.34 23.74
C ALA A 24 -44.90 20.36 24.88
N ALA A 25 -45.24 21.66 24.84
CA ALA A 25 -45.60 22.66 23.80
C ALA A 25 -45.46 24.10 24.47
N VAL A 26 -46.03 25.29 24.14
CA VAL A 26 -47.11 25.82 23.26
C VAL A 26 -46.86 27.34 22.96
N ALA A 27 -47.24 27.85 21.76
CA ALA A 27 -47.42 29.29 21.38
C ALA A 27 -46.20 30.27 21.48
N GLY A 28 -46.20 31.48 20.89
CA GLY A 28 -47.17 32.21 20.03
C GLY A 28 -46.52 33.45 19.39
N ALA A 29 -47.21 34.19 18.48
CA ALA A 29 -46.59 35.21 17.61
C ALA A 29 -47.23 36.62 17.67
N VAL A 30 -46.41 37.68 17.48
CA VAL A 30 -46.79 39.09 17.28
C VAL A 30 -45.80 39.76 16.29
N VAL A 31 -46.22 40.86 15.65
CA VAL A 31 -45.56 41.58 14.51
C VAL A 31 -45.32 43.05 14.95
N TRP A 32 -44.31 43.84 14.53
CA TRP A 32 -43.53 43.93 13.27
C TRP A 32 -41.99 44.03 13.56
N HIS A 33 -41.07 44.76 12.89
CA HIS A 33 -41.07 45.80 11.84
C HIS A 33 -39.75 45.84 11.00
N LEU A 34 -39.53 46.91 10.21
CA LEU A 34 -38.28 47.32 9.54
C LEU A 34 -37.15 47.62 10.57
N THR A 35 -35.84 47.55 10.28
CA THR A 35 -35.09 47.89 9.04
C THR A 35 -33.80 47.07 8.80
N ARG A 36 -33.47 46.84 7.51
CA ARG A 36 -32.15 46.70 6.83
C ARG A 36 -30.98 45.86 7.43
N GLU A 37 -30.33 45.17 6.48
CA GLU A 37 -28.91 44.75 6.39
C GLU A 37 -28.43 43.38 6.94
N THR A 38 -27.36 42.90 6.29
CA THR A 38 -26.68 41.59 6.42
C THR A 38 -27.52 40.31 6.25
N TYR A 39 -27.41 39.68 5.07
CA TYR A 39 -27.70 38.26 4.89
C TYR A 39 -26.64 37.41 5.59
N TYR A 40 -26.79 37.16 6.88
CA TYR A 40 -26.10 36.05 7.54
C TYR A 40 -26.78 34.73 7.17
N THR A 41 -26.05 33.82 6.55
CA THR A 41 -26.49 32.43 6.34
C THR A 41 -26.63 31.77 7.71
N TYR A 42 -27.87 31.62 8.18
CA TYR A 42 -28.17 30.97 9.47
C TYR A 42 -27.82 29.48 9.41
N VAL A 43 -26.57 29.15 9.76
CA VAL A 43 -26.16 27.80 10.11
C VAL A 43 -26.81 27.46 11.45
N PRO A 44 -27.72 26.46 11.52
CA PRO A 44 -28.40 26.10 12.76
C PRO A 44 -27.41 25.76 13.88
N PRO A 45 -27.74 26.00 15.17
CA PRO A 45 -26.82 25.79 16.29
C PRO A 45 -26.19 24.39 16.35
N GLN A 46 -26.89 23.36 15.88
CA GLN A 46 -26.38 21.98 15.78
C GLN A 46 -25.26 21.77 14.74
N TYR A 47 -24.97 22.77 13.88
CA TYR A 47 -23.90 22.73 12.87
C TYR A 47 -22.84 23.83 13.06
N GLN A 48 -22.94 24.68 14.09
CA GLN A 48 -21.90 25.67 14.40
C GLN A 48 -20.74 25.04 15.17
N TYR A 49 -19.69 24.64 14.45
CA TYR A 49 -18.45 24.16 15.06
C TYR A 49 -17.81 25.24 15.95
N ARG A 50 -17.77 25.00 17.27
CA ARG A 50 -17.08 25.85 18.25
C ARG A 50 -15.82 25.16 18.79
N PRO A 51 -14.62 25.69 18.52
CA PRO A 51 -13.40 25.20 19.16
C PRO A 51 -13.52 25.26 20.69
N GLY A 52 -13.25 24.14 21.36
CA GLY A 52 -13.18 24.04 22.83
C GLY A 52 -14.19 23.10 23.50
N MET A 53 -15.29 22.72 22.85
CA MET A 53 -16.31 21.84 23.48
C MET A 53 -16.09 20.33 23.23
N PHE A 54 -14.90 19.82 23.61
CA PHE A 54 -14.88 18.48 24.19
C PHE A 54 -15.36 18.61 25.63
N THR A 55 -16.45 17.93 26.00
CA THR A 55 -16.97 18.02 27.37
C THR A 55 -15.89 17.61 28.37
N GLY A 56 -15.75 18.34 29.49
CA GLY A 56 -14.65 18.12 30.44
C GLY A 56 -14.58 16.68 30.96
N TRP A 57 -15.74 16.00 31.06
CA TRP A 57 -15.83 14.57 31.33
C TRP A 57 -15.21 13.71 30.22
N MET A 58 -15.54 13.94 28.95
CA MET A 58 -15.00 13.16 27.83
C MET A 58 -13.51 13.44 27.61
N ALA A 59 -13.07 14.70 27.74
CA ALA A 59 -11.66 15.05 27.74
C ALA A 59 -10.91 14.38 28.91
N SER A 60 -11.49 14.36 30.11
CA SER A 60 -10.95 13.66 31.28
C SER A 60 -10.96 12.13 31.13
N LEU A 61 -11.92 11.56 30.41
CA LEU A 61 -12.01 10.13 30.11
C LEU A 61 -10.96 9.73 29.07
N LEU A 62 -10.76 10.52 28.02
CA LEU A 62 -9.67 10.36 27.04
C LEU A 62 -8.30 10.53 27.71
N ALA A 63 -8.13 11.53 28.59
CA ALA A 63 -6.90 11.71 29.36
C ALA A 63 -6.64 10.55 30.35
N ARG A 64 -7.68 10.03 31.01
CA ARG A 64 -7.59 8.82 31.85
C ARG A 64 -7.26 7.57 31.02
N HIS A 65 -7.83 7.42 29.83
CA HIS A 65 -7.52 6.33 28.91
C HIS A 65 -6.07 6.43 28.41
N ALA A 66 -5.62 7.61 27.97
CA ALA A 66 -4.24 7.87 27.55
C ALA A 66 -3.24 7.63 28.70
N LYS A 67 -3.55 8.07 29.93
CA LYS A 67 -2.74 7.78 31.12
C LYS A 67 -2.68 6.27 31.42
N ARG A 68 -3.81 5.55 31.30
CA ARG A 68 -3.87 4.08 31.44
C ARG A 68 -3.13 3.32 30.34
N ARG A 69 -3.10 3.84 29.09
CA ARG A 69 -2.30 3.26 27.99
C ARG A 69 -0.81 3.50 28.24
N ARG A 70 -0.42 4.73 28.59
CA ARG A 70 0.97 5.08 28.99
C ARG A 70 1.48 4.34 30.23
N SER A 71 0.60 3.84 31.09
CA SER A 71 0.98 3.04 32.28
C SER A 71 0.96 1.52 32.04
N ARG A 72 0.70 1.05 30.82
CA ARG A 72 0.86 -0.35 30.42
C ARG A 72 2.11 -0.46 29.55
N ARG A 73 2.78 -1.61 29.57
CA ARG A 73 3.83 -1.88 28.57
C ARG A 73 3.20 -1.89 27.16
N PRO A 74 3.91 -1.38 26.13
CA PRO A 74 3.50 -1.54 24.74
C PRO A 74 3.27 -3.01 24.40
N VAL A 75 2.25 -3.28 23.58
CA VAL A 75 2.07 -4.58 22.94
C VAL A 75 2.99 -4.64 21.72
N ARG A 76 4.01 -5.49 21.77
CA ARG A 76 4.97 -5.66 20.67
C ARG A 76 4.55 -6.84 19.80
N VAL A 77 4.34 -6.59 18.52
CA VAL A 77 3.96 -7.62 17.54
C VAL A 77 5.07 -7.84 16.52
N TYR A 78 5.20 -9.07 16.05
CA TYR A 78 6.23 -9.50 15.12
C TYR A 78 5.61 -10.03 13.84
N LEU A 79 6.17 -9.68 12.69
CA LEU A 79 5.85 -10.24 11.39
C LEU A 79 7.14 -10.41 10.60
N ASP A 80 7.42 -11.61 10.12
CA ASP A 80 8.61 -11.91 9.32
C ASP A 80 8.29 -12.10 7.83
N GLY A 81 9.35 -12.18 7.03
CA GLY A 81 9.24 -12.56 5.63
C GLY A 81 10.51 -12.29 4.83
N CYS A 82 10.43 -12.63 3.55
CA CYS A 82 11.48 -12.32 2.58
C CYS A 82 11.48 -10.83 2.22
N PHE A 83 10.29 -10.23 2.03
CA PHE A 83 10.07 -8.88 1.47
C PHE A 83 10.74 -8.64 0.09
N ASP A 84 11.01 -9.73 -0.63
CA ASP A 84 11.52 -9.75 -2.00
C ASP A 84 10.50 -9.11 -2.96
N LEU A 85 10.97 -8.13 -3.73
CA LEU A 85 10.16 -7.23 -4.56
C LEU A 85 8.96 -6.61 -3.83
N MET A 86 9.24 -5.82 -2.79
CA MET A 86 8.22 -5.21 -1.93
C MET A 86 7.18 -4.38 -2.72
N HIS A 87 5.90 -4.48 -2.32
CA HIS A 87 4.76 -3.87 -3.01
C HIS A 87 3.63 -3.51 -2.03
N TYR A 88 2.62 -2.73 -2.46
CA TYR A 88 1.54 -2.25 -1.58
C TYR A 88 0.84 -3.37 -0.78
N GLY A 89 0.72 -4.58 -1.32
CA GLY A 89 0.23 -5.76 -0.57
C GLY A 89 1.04 -6.12 0.67
N HIS A 90 2.38 -6.08 0.61
CA HIS A 90 3.26 -6.22 1.78
C HIS A 90 3.07 -5.05 2.75
N ALA A 91 2.97 -3.82 2.23
CA ALA A 91 2.74 -2.63 3.06
C ALA A 91 1.38 -2.67 3.79
N ASN A 92 0.33 -3.21 3.17
CA ASN A 92 -0.98 -3.40 3.80
C ASN A 92 -0.97 -4.54 4.84
N ALA A 93 -0.13 -5.56 4.67
CA ALA A 93 0.10 -6.56 5.70
C ALA A 93 0.77 -5.93 6.94
N LEU A 94 1.81 -5.12 6.74
CA LEU A 94 2.47 -4.36 7.81
C LEU A 94 1.51 -3.34 8.48
N ARG A 95 0.61 -2.70 7.71
CA ARG A 95 -0.46 -1.84 8.25
C ARG A 95 -1.39 -2.60 9.19
N GLN A 96 -1.91 -3.77 8.76
CA GLN A 96 -2.76 -4.61 9.61
C GLN A 96 -2.01 -5.12 10.84
N ALA A 97 -0.74 -5.47 10.68
CA ALA A 97 0.11 -5.92 11.78
C ALA A 97 0.29 -4.83 12.84
N LYS A 98 0.69 -3.61 12.45
CA LYS A 98 0.79 -2.44 13.34
C LYS A 98 -0.54 -2.08 14.02
N ALA A 99 -1.68 -2.38 13.41
CA ALA A 99 -3.00 -2.19 14.02
C ALA A 99 -3.35 -3.22 15.12
N LEU A 100 -2.62 -4.34 15.22
CA LEU A 100 -2.81 -5.38 16.25
C LEU A 100 -1.92 -5.21 17.49
N GLY A 101 -1.11 -4.14 17.57
CA GLY A 101 -0.20 -3.83 18.67
C GLY A 101 -0.02 -2.32 18.91
N ASP A 102 0.97 -1.97 19.73
CA ASP A 102 1.49 -0.60 19.87
C ASP A 102 2.78 -0.42 19.03
N GLU A 103 3.59 -1.48 18.89
CA GLU A 103 4.89 -1.52 18.21
C GLU A 103 4.96 -2.75 17.28
N LEU A 104 5.44 -2.57 16.05
CA LEU A 104 5.66 -3.58 15.03
C LEU A 104 7.16 -3.78 14.79
N VAL A 105 7.62 -4.99 15.07
CA VAL A 105 8.96 -5.50 14.79
C VAL A 105 8.88 -6.37 13.53
N VAL A 106 9.76 -6.15 12.55
CA VAL A 106 9.77 -6.93 11.30
C VAL A 106 11.01 -7.81 11.19
N GLY A 107 10.82 -9.11 10.97
CA GLY A 107 11.90 -10.06 10.71
C GLY A 107 12.27 -10.12 9.22
N LEU A 108 13.53 -9.88 8.90
CA LEU A 108 14.09 -10.03 7.55
C LEU A 108 14.88 -11.33 7.44
N VAL A 109 14.31 -12.29 6.72
CA VAL A 109 14.99 -13.54 6.38
C VAL A 109 16.15 -13.21 5.42
N PRO A 110 17.38 -13.70 5.67
CA PRO A 110 18.55 -13.34 4.89
C PRO A 110 18.61 -14.06 3.52
N ASP A 111 19.34 -13.50 2.55
CA ASP A 111 19.43 -14.02 1.17
C ASP A 111 19.74 -15.53 1.10
N ARG A 112 20.63 -16.01 1.98
CA ARG A 112 21.03 -17.43 2.08
C ARG A 112 19.90 -18.37 2.52
N GLU A 113 19.01 -17.91 3.38
CA GLU A 113 17.84 -18.66 3.86
C GLU A 113 16.74 -18.66 2.80
N ILE A 114 16.52 -17.53 2.13
CA ILE A 114 15.57 -17.42 1.02
C ILE A 114 15.97 -18.37 -0.12
N LEU A 115 17.26 -18.37 -0.50
CA LEU A 115 17.82 -19.26 -1.52
C LEU A 115 17.55 -20.73 -1.20
N ARG A 116 17.77 -21.15 0.06
CA ARG A 116 17.55 -22.51 0.55
C ARG A 116 16.07 -22.94 0.47
N CYS A 117 15.15 -22.06 0.83
CA CYS A 117 13.74 -22.42 1.04
C CYS A 117 12.83 -22.13 -0.18
N LYS A 118 13.15 -21.10 -0.98
CA LYS A 118 12.30 -20.56 -2.06
C LYS A 118 13.00 -20.36 -3.42
N GLY A 119 14.33 -20.46 -3.48
CA GLY A 119 15.13 -20.00 -4.61
C GLY A 119 15.55 -18.53 -4.48
N PRO A 120 16.38 -17.99 -5.39
CA PRO A 120 17.03 -16.69 -5.20
C PRO A 120 16.03 -15.54 -5.11
N PRO A 121 16.27 -14.53 -4.25
CA PRO A 121 15.57 -13.25 -4.28
C PRO A 121 16.06 -12.36 -5.44
N ILE A 122 15.25 -11.34 -5.78
CA ILE A 122 15.54 -10.33 -6.80
C ILE A 122 16.29 -9.13 -6.18
N LEU A 123 16.03 -8.88 -4.90
CA LEU A 123 16.63 -7.83 -4.09
C LEU A 123 17.53 -8.45 -3.01
N ASN A 124 18.71 -7.87 -2.80
CA ASN A 124 19.64 -8.34 -1.77
C ASN A 124 19.22 -7.91 -0.34
N ASP A 125 19.89 -8.44 0.68
CA ASP A 125 19.65 -8.14 2.10
C ASP A 125 19.53 -6.64 2.41
N ASP A 126 20.45 -5.79 1.93
CA ASP A 126 20.47 -4.34 2.16
C ASP A 126 19.33 -3.59 1.42
N GLU A 127 19.06 -3.97 0.17
CA GLU A 127 17.95 -3.41 -0.61
C GLU A 127 16.58 -3.72 0.03
N ARG A 128 16.43 -4.94 0.56
CA ARG A 128 15.21 -5.37 1.28
C ARG A 128 15.11 -4.70 2.65
N GLN A 129 16.23 -4.53 3.36
CA GLN A 129 16.26 -3.78 4.63
C GLN A 129 15.82 -2.33 4.44
N LYS A 130 16.46 -1.58 3.54
CA LYS A 130 16.11 -0.18 3.25
C LYS A 130 14.63 -0.01 2.85
N LEU A 131 14.07 -0.97 2.11
CA LEU A 131 12.65 -0.96 1.73
C LEU A 131 11.72 -1.18 2.94
N VAL A 132 11.97 -2.19 3.77
CA VAL A 132 11.14 -2.46 4.96
C VAL A 132 11.26 -1.33 5.99
N GLU A 133 12.47 -0.83 6.23
CA GLU A 133 12.70 0.36 7.06
C GLU A 133 11.96 1.60 6.52
N SER A 134 11.79 1.74 5.20
CA SER A 134 11.04 2.86 4.63
C SER A 134 9.56 2.86 4.99
N VAL A 135 8.94 1.71 5.30
CA VAL A 135 7.49 1.61 5.52
C VAL A 135 7.09 2.21 6.86
N LYS A 136 6.13 3.14 6.85
CA LYS A 136 5.74 3.98 7.99
C LYS A 136 5.02 3.30 9.15
N TRP A 137 4.74 2.00 9.02
CA TRP A 137 4.12 1.18 10.06
C TRP A 137 5.12 0.32 10.85
N VAL A 138 6.38 0.25 10.39
CA VAL A 138 7.46 -0.52 11.03
C VAL A 138 8.19 0.35 12.04
N ASP A 139 8.38 -0.13 13.27
CA ASP A 139 9.14 0.59 14.30
C ASP A 139 10.56 0.05 14.46
N GLU A 140 10.74 -1.27 14.28
CA GLU A 140 11.99 -2.00 14.50
C GLU A 140 12.16 -3.08 13.42
N VAL A 141 13.39 -3.31 12.97
CA VAL A 141 13.73 -4.37 12.01
C VAL A 141 14.77 -5.29 12.63
N LEU A 142 14.52 -6.60 12.57
CA LEU A 142 15.47 -7.64 12.95
C LEU A 142 15.98 -8.30 11.67
N THR A 143 17.26 -8.11 11.39
CA THR A 143 17.96 -8.82 10.31
C THR A 143 18.36 -10.22 10.75
N ASP A 144 18.69 -11.06 9.76
CA ASP A 144 19.28 -12.39 9.96
C ASP A 144 18.39 -13.42 10.68
N VAL A 145 17.06 -13.23 10.65
CA VAL A 145 16.12 -14.17 11.28
C VAL A 145 16.03 -15.49 10.48
N PRO A 146 15.85 -16.65 11.13
CA PRO A 146 15.66 -17.93 10.44
C PRO A 146 14.38 -17.92 9.60
N TYR A 147 14.32 -18.76 8.55
CA TYR A 147 13.10 -18.96 7.77
C TYR A 147 11.99 -19.67 8.58
N ASP A 148 12.37 -20.53 9.53
CA ASP A 148 11.46 -21.27 10.40
C ASP A 148 11.42 -20.67 11.81
N LEU A 149 10.24 -20.62 12.41
CA LEU A 149 9.99 -20.07 13.74
C LEU A 149 10.21 -21.13 14.82
N THR A 150 11.46 -21.62 14.92
CA THR A 150 11.86 -22.67 15.85
C THR A 150 11.52 -22.32 17.31
N PRO A 151 11.34 -23.32 18.21
CA PRO A 151 11.03 -23.08 19.62
C PRO A 151 12.02 -22.13 20.31
N ASP A 152 13.32 -22.26 20.00
CA ASP A 152 14.38 -21.45 20.59
C ASP A 152 14.33 -20.00 20.09
N PHE A 153 14.10 -19.78 18.79
CA PHE A 153 13.97 -18.43 18.25
C PHE A 153 12.64 -17.76 18.68
N LEU A 154 11.55 -18.51 18.79
CA LEU A 154 10.30 -18.03 19.38
C LEU A 154 10.48 -17.65 20.86
N HIS A 155 11.28 -18.41 21.60
CA HIS A 155 11.66 -18.07 22.98
C HIS A 155 12.53 -16.79 23.03
N GLU A 156 13.49 -16.61 22.12
CA GLU A 156 14.28 -15.38 21.99
C GLU A 156 13.40 -14.17 21.68
N LEU A 157 12.48 -14.27 20.70
CA LEU A 157 11.50 -13.23 20.38
C LEU A 157 10.67 -12.86 21.61
N CYS A 158 10.17 -13.84 22.36
CA CYS A 158 9.36 -13.60 23.55
C CYS A 158 10.15 -12.96 24.73
N THR A 159 11.44 -13.29 24.89
CA THR A 159 12.23 -12.90 26.07
C THR A 159 13.13 -11.68 25.82
N LYS A 160 13.94 -11.71 24.78
CA LYS A 160 14.90 -10.66 24.39
C LYS A 160 14.18 -9.51 23.69
N HIS A 161 13.40 -9.82 22.65
CA HIS A 161 12.67 -8.81 21.85
C HIS A 161 11.28 -8.47 22.41
N ARG A 162 10.85 -9.15 23.48
CA ARG A 162 9.60 -8.93 24.23
C ARG A 162 8.33 -8.99 23.37
N ILE A 163 8.33 -9.82 22.34
CA ILE A 163 7.20 -10.03 21.44
C ILE A 163 6.03 -10.66 22.22
N ASP A 164 4.83 -10.10 22.03
CA ASP A 164 3.56 -10.63 22.51
C ASP A 164 2.96 -11.60 21.50
N TYR A 165 2.85 -11.17 20.24
CA TYR A 165 2.20 -11.93 19.17
C TYR A 165 3.03 -11.99 17.90
N VAL A 166 3.03 -13.17 17.26
CA VAL A 166 3.53 -13.38 15.90
C VAL A 166 2.36 -13.32 14.93
N LEU A 167 2.56 -12.65 13.79
CA LEU A 167 1.55 -12.32 12.82
C LEU A 167 1.97 -12.82 11.43
N HIS A 168 1.05 -13.46 10.71
CA HIS A 168 1.24 -13.85 9.30
C HIS A 168 -0.05 -13.64 8.50
N GLY A 169 0.06 -13.67 7.17
CA GLY A 169 -1.08 -13.78 6.27
C GLY A 169 -1.91 -15.04 6.49
N ASP A 170 -3.08 -15.07 5.85
CA ASP A 170 -4.02 -16.20 5.85
C ASP A 170 -3.69 -17.29 4.82
N ASP A 171 -2.64 -17.09 4.02
CA ASP A 171 -2.02 -18.13 3.20
C ASP A 171 -1.10 -19.07 4.01
N PRO A 172 -1.04 -20.37 3.67
CA PRO A 172 -0.30 -21.37 4.43
C PRO A 172 1.20 -21.24 4.18
N CYS A 173 1.97 -20.96 5.24
CA CYS A 173 3.43 -21.03 5.19
C CYS A 173 3.89 -22.43 5.60
N LEU A 174 4.10 -23.29 4.60
CA LEU A 174 4.60 -24.66 4.79
C LEU A 174 6.12 -24.72 4.60
N LEU A 175 6.78 -25.49 5.45
CA LEU A 175 8.19 -25.85 5.34
C LEU A 175 8.41 -26.94 4.26
N PRO A 176 9.67 -27.22 3.85
CA PRO A 176 9.95 -28.21 2.81
C PRO A 176 9.51 -29.65 3.10
N ASP A 177 9.23 -29.97 4.37
CA ASP A 177 8.68 -31.26 4.84
C ASP A 177 7.14 -31.29 4.92
N GLY A 178 6.48 -30.16 4.64
CA GLY A 178 5.03 -29.99 4.72
C GLY A 178 4.50 -29.53 6.09
N THR A 179 5.36 -29.28 7.08
CA THR A 179 4.95 -28.75 8.40
C THR A 179 4.63 -27.25 8.36
N ASP A 180 3.86 -26.76 9.34
CA ASP A 180 3.42 -25.36 9.45
C ASP A 180 4.50 -24.51 10.15
N ALA A 181 5.10 -23.56 9.44
CA ALA A 181 6.20 -22.73 9.94
C ALA A 181 5.84 -21.86 11.17
N TYR A 182 4.57 -21.79 11.57
CA TYR A 182 4.10 -21.07 12.75
C TYR A 182 3.44 -21.99 13.79
N GLU A 183 3.59 -23.31 13.70
CA GLU A 183 2.92 -24.29 14.57
C GLU A 183 3.22 -24.05 16.06
N HIS A 184 4.47 -23.72 16.41
CA HIS A 184 4.86 -23.42 17.79
C HIS A 184 4.18 -22.15 18.33
N ALA A 185 4.09 -21.07 17.55
CA ALA A 185 3.39 -19.85 17.94
C ALA A 185 1.87 -20.06 18.08
N LYS A 186 1.29 -20.94 17.25
CA LYS A 186 -0.11 -21.37 17.31
C LYS A 186 -0.36 -22.18 18.60
N LYS A 187 0.47 -23.19 18.89
CA LYS A 187 0.41 -23.99 20.13
C LYS A 187 0.55 -23.15 21.41
N MET A 188 1.34 -22.08 21.38
CA MET A 188 1.50 -21.14 22.51
C MET A 188 0.37 -20.08 22.62
N GLY A 189 -0.62 -20.07 21.72
CA GLY A 189 -1.68 -19.04 21.72
C GLY A 189 -1.19 -17.63 21.39
N ARG A 190 -0.01 -17.51 20.76
CA ARG A 190 0.68 -16.25 20.42
C ARG A 190 0.59 -15.88 18.93
N PHE A 191 0.02 -16.73 18.10
CA PHE A 191 -0.21 -16.44 16.68
C PHE A 191 -1.51 -15.66 16.45
N LYS A 192 -1.53 -14.71 15.50
CA LYS A 192 -2.75 -14.15 14.91
C LYS A 192 -2.62 -14.05 13.40
N MET A 193 -3.73 -14.20 12.68
CA MET A 193 -3.78 -14.00 11.23
C MET A 193 -4.15 -12.56 10.88
N ILE A 194 -3.61 -12.07 9.77
CA ILE A 194 -4.05 -10.86 9.06
C ILE A 194 -4.47 -11.24 7.64
N LYS A 195 -5.35 -10.45 7.02
CA LYS A 195 -5.90 -10.80 5.70
C LYS A 195 -4.88 -10.53 4.59
N ARG A 196 -4.66 -11.47 3.66
CA ARG A 196 -3.89 -11.23 2.43
C ARG A 196 -4.53 -10.12 1.60
N THR A 197 -3.70 -9.31 0.96
CA THR A 197 -4.15 -8.25 0.06
C THR A 197 -4.45 -8.83 -1.31
N GLU A 198 -5.73 -8.91 -1.66
CA GLU A 198 -6.18 -9.33 -3.00
C GLU A 198 -5.69 -8.34 -4.08
N GLY A 199 -5.41 -8.85 -5.28
CA GLY A 199 -5.06 -8.04 -6.45
C GLY A 199 -3.56 -7.75 -6.68
N VAL A 200 -2.65 -8.31 -5.86
CA VAL A 200 -1.20 -8.24 -6.09
C VAL A 200 -0.45 -9.41 -5.44
N SER A 201 0.65 -9.86 -6.07
CA SER A 201 1.70 -10.67 -5.43
C SER A 201 3.01 -10.56 -6.21
N THR A 202 4.14 -10.91 -5.61
CA THR A 202 5.44 -11.06 -6.33
C THR A 202 5.32 -11.98 -7.55
N THR A 203 4.45 -13.00 -7.51
CA THR A 203 4.19 -13.90 -8.66
C THR A 203 3.53 -13.19 -9.83
N ASP A 204 2.48 -12.41 -9.54
CA ASP A 204 1.77 -11.57 -10.51
C ASP A 204 2.73 -10.53 -11.12
N ILE A 205 3.44 -9.75 -10.29
CA ILE A 205 4.33 -8.69 -10.76
C ILE A 205 5.48 -9.26 -11.63
N VAL A 206 6.09 -10.38 -11.24
CA VAL A 206 7.10 -11.08 -12.07
C VAL A 206 6.52 -11.52 -13.42
N GLY A 207 5.28 -12.03 -13.44
CA GLY A 207 4.57 -12.33 -14.69
C GLY A 207 4.39 -11.09 -15.59
N ARG A 208 3.97 -9.96 -15.01
CA ARG A 208 3.85 -8.68 -15.74
C ARG A 208 5.20 -8.22 -16.33
N MET A 209 6.30 -8.38 -15.60
CA MET A 209 7.66 -8.04 -16.06
C MET A 209 8.14 -8.93 -17.20
N LEU A 210 7.95 -10.25 -17.07
CA LEU A 210 8.31 -11.22 -18.11
C LEU A 210 7.48 -11.05 -19.40
N MET A 211 6.27 -10.50 -19.31
CA MET A 211 5.51 -10.06 -20.47
C MET A 211 6.02 -8.72 -21.05
N CYS A 212 6.44 -7.78 -20.20
CA CYS A 212 7.03 -6.51 -20.66
C CYS A 212 8.35 -6.67 -21.43
N SER A 213 9.16 -7.68 -21.11
CA SER A 213 10.46 -7.88 -21.79
C SER A 213 10.34 -8.43 -23.22
N ARG A 214 9.23 -9.10 -23.55
CA ARG A 214 9.00 -9.71 -24.89
C ARG A 214 8.97 -8.68 -26.01
N ASP A 215 8.27 -7.58 -25.78
CA ASP A 215 7.94 -6.59 -26.80
C ASP A 215 8.76 -5.29 -26.72
N ASN A 216 9.36 -4.98 -25.58
CA ASN A 216 10.07 -3.70 -25.37
C ASN A 216 11.39 -3.63 -26.16
N ALA A 217 11.56 -2.59 -26.97
CA ALA A 217 12.71 -2.37 -27.84
C ALA A 217 14.02 -1.99 -27.09
N ARG A 218 14.00 -1.94 -25.75
CA ARG A 218 15.21 -1.78 -24.91
C ARG A 218 15.97 -3.09 -24.64
N PHE A 219 15.40 -4.25 -25.00
CA PHE A 219 16.02 -5.57 -24.80
C PHE A 219 16.50 -6.19 -26.12
N SER A 220 17.40 -7.18 -26.07
CA SER A 220 18.12 -7.70 -27.24
C SER A 220 17.22 -8.47 -28.20
N SER A 221 17.57 -8.52 -29.50
CA SER A 221 16.87 -9.37 -30.47
C SER A 221 16.93 -10.86 -30.10
N ALA A 222 18.06 -11.31 -29.56
CA ALA A 222 18.22 -12.69 -29.08
C ALA A 222 17.26 -13.02 -27.93
N ASP A 223 17.08 -12.11 -26.97
CA ASP A 223 16.12 -12.26 -25.88
C ASP A 223 14.69 -12.39 -26.45
N ARG A 224 14.35 -11.51 -27.39
CA ARG A 224 13.01 -11.41 -28.00
C ARG A 224 12.61 -12.65 -28.81
N GLU A 225 13.54 -13.26 -29.54
CA GLU A 225 13.27 -14.49 -30.30
C GLU A 225 12.96 -15.66 -29.34
N GLN A 226 13.77 -15.84 -28.28
CA GLN A 226 13.52 -16.88 -27.28
C GLN A 226 12.24 -16.61 -26.47
N LEU A 227 11.96 -15.35 -26.14
CA LEU A 227 10.71 -14.89 -25.52
C LEU A 227 9.47 -15.09 -26.41
N THR A 228 9.61 -15.39 -27.71
CA THR A 228 8.49 -15.58 -28.62
C THR A 228 7.98 -17.03 -28.62
N LEU A 229 8.87 -18.02 -28.78
CA LEU A 229 8.47 -19.43 -28.95
C LEU A 229 7.80 -20.04 -27.70
N GLU A 230 8.36 -19.78 -26.52
CA GLU A 230 8.11 -20.61 -25.32
C GLU A 230 6.69 -20.45 -24.73
N PHE A 231 5.98 -19.37 -25.07
CA PHE A 231 4.62 -19.08 -24.59
C PHE A 231 3.52 -19.34 -25.64
N SER A 232 3.82 -20.06 -26.72
CA SER A 232 2.82 -20.49 -27.70
C SER A 232 1.97 -21.70 -27.25
N MET A 233 2.12 -22.16 -26.00
CA MET A 233 1.38 -23.29 -25.43
C MET A 233 0.53 -22.85 -24.24
N GLY A 234 -0.71 -22.41 -24.49
CA GLY A 234 -1.67 -22.09 -23.44
C GLY A 234 -2.93 -21.38 -23.96
N ASN A 235 -3.98 -22.16 -24.25
CA ASN A 235 -5.30 -21.71 -24.70
C ASN A 235 -5.31 -20.78 -25.94
N ASP A 236 -5.00 -21.37 -27.09
CA ASP A 236 -5.83 -21.14 -28.26
C ASP A 236 -6.94 -22.23 -28.25
N ASP A 237 -8.19 -21.84 -28.00
CA ASP A 237 -9.35 -22.74 -28.04
C ASP A 237 -10.00 -22.58 -29.41
N GLY A 238 -9.68 -23.50 -30.32
CA GLY A 238 -9.66 -23.24 -31.76
C GLY A 238 -11.02 -23.07 -32.43
N THR A 239 -11.59 -21.87 -32.37
CA THR A 239 -12.75 -21.44 -33.18
C THR A 239 -12.63 -20.03 -33.77
N ASP A 240 -11.45 -19.63 -34.23
CA ASP A 240 -11.27 -18.45 -35.12
C ASP A 240 -10.76 -18.89 -36.51
N SER A 241 -11.63 -19.55 -37.27
CA SER A 241 -11.45 -19.67 -38.73
C SER A 241 -11.68 -18.30 -39.36
N GLU A 242 -10.64 -17.64 -39.89
CA GLU A 242 -10.79 -16.32 -40.51
C GLU A 242 -11.89 -16.35 -41.59
N PRO A 243 -12.92 -15.48 -41.53
CA PRO A 243 -13.83 -15.30 -42.65
C PRO A 243 -13.07 -14.62 -43.80
N GLU A 244 -13.16 -15.22 -44.99
CA GLU A 244 -12.43 -14.75 -46.17
C GLU A 244 -12.70 -13.27 -46.45
N ARG A 245 -11.64 -12.46 -46.56
CA ARG A 245 -11.76 -11.02 -46.76
C ARG A 245 -12.03 -10.68 -48.22
N GLU A 246 -13.16 -10.04 -48.50
CA GLU A 246 -13.31 -9.32 -49.77
C GLU A 246 -12.31 -8.14 -49.85
N PRO A 247 -11.59 -7.98 -50.98
CA PRO A 247 -10.59 -6.92 -51.14
C PRO A 247 -11.25 -5.57 -51.45
N GLY A 248 -11.27 -4.66 -50.47
CA GLY A 248 -11.70 -3.28 -50.70
C GLY A 248 -11.86 -2.40 -49.45
N THR A 249 -12.04 -2.98 -48.26
CA THR A 249 -12.32 -2.21 -47.04
C THR A 249 -11.03 -1.62 -46.43
N PRO A 250 -10.94 -0.31 -46.15
CA PRO A 250 -9.77 0.28 -45.48
C PRO A 250 -9.64 -0.24 -44.05
N ALA A 251 -8.39 -0.48 -43.61
CA ALA A 251 -8.11 -1.08 -42.32
C ALA A 251 -8.61 -0.21 -41.16
N ARG A 252 -9.57 -0.73 -40.37
CA ARG A 252 -9.86 -0.18 -39.04
C ARG A 252 -8.59 -0.29 -38.20
N GLN A 253 -8.05 0.85 -37.77
CA GLN A 253 -6.97 0.87 -36.80
C GLN A 253 -7.44 0.17 -35.52
N ALA A 254 -6.85 -0.99 -35.21
CA ALA A 254 -7.05 -1.62 -33.92
C ALA A 254 -6.39 -0.71 -32.86
N GLY A 255 -7.22 -0.07 -32.03
CA GLY A 255 -6.74 0.79 -30.95
C GLY A 255 -5.77 0.03 -30.02
N PRO A 256 -4.82 0.72 -29.37
CA PRO A 256 -3.77 0.08 -28.60
C PRO A 256 -4.38 -0.73 -27.44
N ARG A 257 -4.45 -2.06 -27.60
CA ARG A 257 -4.77 -2.97 -26.50
C ARG A 257 -3.72 -2.77 -25.42
N HIS A 258 -4.16 -2.19 -24.30
CA HIS A 258 -3.39 -1.89 -23.09
C HIS A 258 -3.26 -3.17 -22.27
N VAL A 259 -2.06 -3.52 -21.81
CA VAL A 259 -1.76 -4.84 -21.20
C VAL A 259 -1.33 -4.70 -19.73
N THR A 260 -1.95 -3.76 -19.00
CA THR A 260 -1.90 -3.76 -17.54
C THR A 260 -2.91 -4.77 -16.99
N VAL A 261 -2.45 -6.01 -16.77
CA VAL A 261 -3.26 -7.12 -16.21
C VAL A 261 -3.49 -6.98 -14.69
N SER A 262 -3.68 -5.74 -14.22
CA SER A 262 -3.91 -5.45 -12.81
C SER A 262 -5.32 -5.87 -12.40
N ARG A 263 -5.42 -6.74 -11.39
CA ARG A 263 -6.67 -7.16 -10.76
C ARG A 263 -6.99 -6.36 -9.48
N PHE A 264 -6.28 -5.26 -9.26
CA PHE A 264 -6.49 -4.41 -8.10
C PHE A 264 -7.80 -3.60 -8.20
N MET A 265 -8.64 -3.69 -7.17
CA MET A 265 -9.86 -2.87 -7.05
C MET A 265 -9.61 -1.69 -6.10
N PRO A 266 -9.38 -0.47 -6.61
CA PRO A 266 -9.18 0.72 -5.78
C PRO A 266 -10.46 1.07 -5.00
N THR A 267 -10.30 1.49 -3.75
CA THR A 267 -11.40 2.02 -2.93
C THR A 267 -10.93 3.23 -2.12
N SER A 268 -11.85 4.15 -1.82
CA SER A 268 -11.58 5.28 -0.93
C SER A 268 -11.11 4.82 0.46
N ARG A 269 -11.69 3.74 1.02
CA ARG A 269 -11.22 3.13 2.29
C ARG A 269 -9.74 2.73 2.20
N ARG A 270 -9.31 2.08 1.11
CA ARG A 270 -7.90 1.67 0.93
C ARG A 270 -6.96 2.88 0.89
N ILE A 271 -7.34 3.94 0.17
CA ILE A 271 -6.55 5.18 0.10
C ILE A 271 -6.48 5.86 1.48
N VAL A 272 -7.59 5.96 2.21
CA VAL A 272 -7.62 6.53 3.57
C VAL A 272 -6.80 5.70 4.57
N GLN A 273 -6.83 4.37 4.47
CA GLN A 273 -5.97 3.48 5.26
C GLN A 273 -4.47 3.64 4.94
N PHE A 274 -4.13 4.23 3.78
CA PHE A 274 -2.76 4.46 3.33
C PHE A 274 -2.31 5.93 3.42
N SER A 275 -3.20 6.93 3.47
CA SER A 275 -2.82 8.33 3.67
C SER A 275 -2.20 8.55 5.07
N SER A 276 -1.47 9.66 5.24
CA SER A 276 -1.05 10.13 6.56
C SER A 276 -2.18 10.83 7.32
N GLY A 277 -3.20 11.34 6.60
CA GLY A 277 -4.24 12.23 7.13
C GLY A 277 -3.72 13.61 7.59
N LYS A 278 -2.48 13.99 7.23
CA LYS A 278 -1.84 15.24 7.65
C LYS A 278 -1.89 16.28 6.54
N SER A 279 -2.43 17.45 6.85
CA SER A 279 -2.21 18.66 6.05
C SER A 279 -0.82 19.25 6.35
N ALA A 280 -0.28 20.04 5.41
CA ALA A 280 0.93 20.81 5.66
C ALA A 280 0.73 21.82 6.82
N PRO A 281 1.68 21.97 7.75
CA PRO A 281 1.60 22.98 8.81
C PRO A 281 1.51 24.42 8.25
N PRO A 282 0.90 25.38 8.98
CA PRO A 282 0.91 26.78 8.58
C PRO A 282 2.34 27.31 8.40
N GLY A 283 2.64 27.87 7.22
CA GLY A 283 3.99 28.36 6.88
C GLY A 283 5.01 27.29 6.49
N ALA A 284 4.62 26.01 6.43
CA ALA A 284 5.49 24.92 6.01
C ALA A 284 6.01 25.08 4.58
N ARG A 285 7.29 24.78 4.35
CA ARG A 285 7.85 24.64 3.01
C ARG A 285 7.42 23.31 2.42
N ILE A 286 6.42 23.36 1.54
CA ILE A 286 6.00 22.21 0.74
C ILE A 286 7.02 21.96 -0.36
N VAL A 287 7.58 20.75 -0.36
CA VAL A 287 8.47 20.22 -1.40
C VAL A 287 7.64 19.32 -2.32
N TYR A 288 7.82 19.47 -3.62
CA TYR A 288 7.19 18.64 -4.64
C TYR A 288 8.23 17.84 -5.42
N ILE A 289 7.94 16.55 -5.64
CA ILE A 289 8.70 15.64 -6.50
C ILE A 289 7.74 14.72 -7.21
N ASP A 290 7.91 14.50 -8.51
CA ASP A 290 6.97 13.73 -9.31
C ASP A 290 7.62 12.77 -10.31
N GLY A 291 6.90 11.72 -10.71
CA GLY A 291 7.43 10.66 -11.54
C GLY A 291 6.47 9.49 -11.72
N ALA A 292 6.98 8.43 -12.34
CA ALA A 292 6.26 7.17 -12.47
C ALA A 292 6.08 6.49 -11.10
N PHE A 293 7.14 6.38 -10.28
CA PHE A 293 7.16 5.55 -9.06
C PHE A 293 6.70 4.09 -9.30
N ASP A 294 6.91 3.62 -10.52
CA ASP A 294 6.69 2.23 -10.95
C ASP A 294 7.69 1.31 -10.27
N LEU A 295 7.24 0.11 -9.88
CA LEU A 295 8.01 -0.87 -9.10
C LEU A 295 8.76 -0.24 -7.91
N PHE A 296 8.04 0.45 -7.03
CA PHE A 296 8.59 1.25 -5.93
C PHE A 296 9.74 0.54 -5.16
N HIS A 297 10.94 1.11 -5.23
CA HIS A 297 12.21 0.45 -4.94
C HIS A 297 13.17 1.36 -4.16
N VAL A 298 14.31 0.83 -3.71
CA VAL A 298 15.30 1.56 -2.88
C VAL A 298 15.72 2.92 -3.47
N GLY A 299 15.88 3.03 -4.79
CA GLY A 299 16.13 4.31 -5.48
C GLY A 299 15.05 5.38 -5.25
N HIS A 300 13.77 4.98 -5.19
CA HIS A 300 12.66 5.87 -4.86
C HIS A 300 12.66 6.22 -3.35
N VAL A 301 12.98 5.27 -2.47
CA VAL A 301 13.09 5.52 -1.01
C VAL A 301 14.13 6.61 -0.71
N GLU A 302 15.36 6.45 -1.20
CA GLU A 302 16.46 7.35 -0.84
C GLU A 302 16.33 8.75 -1.48
N ILE A 303 15.75 8.88 -2.68
CA ILE A 303 15.47 10.21 -3.25
C ILE A 303 14.31 10.91 -2.54
N LEU A 304 13.26 10.19 -2.12
CA LEU A 304 12.17 10.76 -1.33
C LEU A 304 12.63 11.17 0.07
N LYS A 305 13.53 10.41 0.68
CA LYS A 305 14.22 10.75 1.94
C LYS A 305 15.03 12.05 1.83
N LYS A 306 15.83 12.22 0.77
CA LYS A 306 16.52 13.50 0.46
C LYS A 306 15.54 14.64 0.13
N ALA A 307 14.42 14.35 -0.54
CA ALA A 307 13.41 15.37 -0.85
C ALA A 307 12.68 15.88 0.41
N LYS A 308 12.30 14.97 1.32
CA LYS A 308 11.71 15.31 2.64
C LYS A 308 12.66 16.11 3.52
N GLN A 309 13.98 15.97 3.36
CA GLN A 309 14.98 16.78 4.06
C GLN A 309 15.12 18.22 3.50
N ALA A 310 14.48 18.56 2.38
CA ALA A 310 14.62 19.87 1.74
C ALA A 310 13.54 20.90 2.15
N GLY A 311 12.60 20.51 3.02
CA GLY A 311 11.50 21.32 3.54
C GLY A 311 10.70 20.56 4.60
N ASP A 312 9.50 21.03 4.92
CA ASP A 312 8.73 20.54 6.08
C ASP A 312 7.70 19.46 5.69
N PHE A 313 7.22 19.48 4.44
CA PHE A 313 6.16 18.61 3.93
C PHE A 313 6.50 18.13 2.52
N LEU A 314 6.44 16.82 2.25
CA LEU A 314 6.72 16.24 0.95
C LEU A 314 5.41 15.79 0.28
N LEU A 315 5.06 16.48 -0.80
CA LEU A 315 3.98 16.15 -1.71
C LEU A 315 4.56 15.41 -2.93
N VAL A 316 4.06 14.21 -3.23
CA VAL A 316 4.60 13.38 -4.32
C VAL A 316 3.60 13.26 -5.48
N GLY A 317 4.00 13.68 -6.67
CA GLY A 317 3.19 13.52 -7.88
C GLY A 317 3.39 12.16 -8.54
N VAL A 318 2.31 11.40 -8.71
CA VAL A 318 2.33 10.11 -9.40
C VAL A 318 1.63 10.27 -10.76
N HIS A 319 2.41 10.25 -11.84
CA HIS A 319 1.93 10.42 -13.23
C HIS A 319 0.93 9.32 -13.62
N THR A 320 0.06 9.57 -14.61
CA THR A 320 -0.92 8.58 -15.10
C THR A 320 -0.26 7.33 -15.68
N ASP A 321 -1.02 6.28 -16.00
CA ASP A 321 -0.44 5.10 -16.67
C ASP A 321 -0.08 5.48 -18.12
N GLU A 322 -0.93 6.27 -18.77
CA GLU A 322 -0.81 6.81 -20.12
C GLU A 322 0.45 7.68 -20.30
N ASP A 323 0.66 8.66 -19.41
CA ASP A 323 1.87 9.52 -19.39
C ASP A 323 3.15 8.70 -19.25
N VAL A 324 3.08 7.56 -18.57
CA VAL A 324 4.21 6.67 -18.35
C VAL A 324 4.44 5.77 -19.56
N THR A 325 3.37 5.25 -20.17
CA THR A 325 3.40 4.46 -21.40
C THR A 325 3.99 5.24 -22.57
N GLU A 326 3.55 6.48 -22.80
CA GLU A 326 4.05 7.34 -23.89
C GLU A 326 5.56 7.55 -23.80
N ARG A 327 6.07 7.86 -22.60
CA ARG A 327 7.50 8.15 -22.40
C ARG A 327 8.37 6.91 -22.30
N ARG A 328 7.93 5.86 -21.61
CA ARG A 328 8.80 4.74 -21.19
C ARG A 328 8.58 3.47 -22.02
N GLY A 329 7.49 3.39 -22.77
CA GLY A 329 7.19 2.32 -23.73
C GLY A 329 5.88 1.59 -23.42
N ARG A 330 5.29 0.96 -24.45
CA ARG A 330 3.93 0.38 -24.47
C ARG A 330 3.54 -0.56 -23.30
N HIS A 331 4.53 -1.14 -22.61
CA HIS A 331 4.35 -2.17 -21.58
C HIS A 331 4.73 -1.67 -20.18
N LEU A 332 4.95 -0.37 -20.02
CA LEU A 332 5.18 0.32 -18.76
C LEU A 332 4.04 1.33 -18.51
N PRO A 333 3.57 1.50 -17.26
CA PRO A 333 4.13 0.93 -16.04
C PRO A 333 3.70 -0.53 -15.79
N ILE A 334 4.51 -1.25 -15.01
CA ILE A 334 4.18 -2.61 -14.54
C ILE A 334 3.07 -2.58 -13.49
N MET A 335 3.08 -1.55 -12.65
CA MET A 335 2.08 -1.30 -11.60
C MET A 335 1.13 -0.20 -12.06
N ALA A 336 -0.19 -0.42 -11.99
CA ALA A 336 -1.18 0.59 -12.37
C ALA A 336 -1.16 1.81 -11.42
N LEU A 337 -1.68 2.95 -11.85
CA LEU A 337 -1.66 4.24 -11.13
C LEU A 337 -2.01 4.12 -9.64
N HIS A 338 -3.09 3.40 -9.30
CA HIS A 338 -3.51 3.22 -7.91
C HIS A 338 -2.60 2.28 -7.11
N GLU A 339 -1.98 1.28 -7.74
CA GLU A 339 -0.99 0.41 -7.09
C GLU A 339 0.32 1.18 -6.80
N ARG A 340 0.73 2.07 -7.72
CA ARG A 340 1.87 2.99 -7.55
C ARG A 340 1.60 3.98 -6.43
N ALA A 341 0.43 4.63 -6.44
CA ALA A 341 0.02 5.57 -5.39
C ALA A 341 0.03 4.95 -3.99
N LEU A 342 -0.52 3.73 -3.81
CA LEU A 342 -0.48 3.04 -2.51
C LEU A 342 0.95 2.63 -2.11
N SER A 343 1.80 2.26 -3.06
CA SER A 343 3.20 1.94 -2.78
C SER A 343 3.96 3.18 -2.28
N VAL A 344 3.81 4.33 -2.96
CA VAL A 344 4.37 5.63 -2.53
C VAL A 344 3.83 6.06 -1.16
N LEU A 345 2.51 5.98 -0.94
CA LEU A 345 1.85 6.35 0.32
C LEU A 345 2.33 5.52 1.53
N SER A 346 2.90 4.33 1.31
CA SER A 346 3.43 3.50 2.41
C SER A 346 4.75 4.03 3.01
N CYS A 347 5.50 4.84 2.26
CA CYS A 347 6.82 5.35 2.65
C CYS A 347 6.72 6.43 3.73
N ARG A 348 7.55 6.32 4.79
CA ARG A 348 7.59 7.25 5.94
C ARG A 348 8.11 8.66 5.60
N HIS A 349 8.69 8.83 4.43
CA HIS A 349 9.21 10.12 3.96
C HIS A 349 8.16 10.93 3.18
N VAL A 350 7.03 10.32 2.81
CA VAL A 350 5.94 10.96 2.07
C VAL A 350 4.84 11.38 3.03
N ASP A 351 4.37 12.63 2.93
CA ASP A 351 3.23 13.11 3.71
C ASP A 351 1.91 12.96 2.93
N GLU A 352 1.90 13.29 1.64
CA GLU A 352 0.71 13.17 0.76
C GLU A 352 1.07 12.95 -0.73
N VAL A 353 0.12 12.46 -1.53
CA VAL A 353 0.30 12.10 -2.96
C VAL A 353 -0.73 12.78 -3.87
N VAL A 354 -0.28 13.37 -4.98
CA VAL A 354 -1.13 13.75 -6.11
C VAL A 354 -1.26 12.55 -7.05
N ILE A 355 -2.43 11.90 -7.03
CA ILE A 355 -2.74 10.74 -7.88
C ILE A 355 -3.19 11.24 -9.26
N GLY A 356 -2.46 10.88 -10.32
CA GLY A 356 -2.70 11.42 -11.67
C GLY A 356 -2.11 12.83 -11.82
N ALA A 357 -0.91 13.03 -11.28
CA ALA A 357 -0.21 14.31 -11.37
C ALA A 357 0.12 14.65 -12.85
N PRO A 358 -0.06 15.92 -13.27
CA PRO A 358 0.17 16.33 -14.66
C PRO A 358 1.66 16.25 -15.01
N MET A 359 1.92 16.05 -16.30
CA MET A 359 3.28 15.95 -16.85
C MET A 359 4.09 17.24 -16.80
N ASP A 360 3.43 18.40 -16.81
CA ASP A 360 4.06 19.71 -16.71
C ASP A 360 3.77 20.34 -15.35
N ILE A 361 4.79 20.93 -14.73
CA ILE A 361 4.65 21.61 -13.44
C ILE A 361 4.16 23.04 -13.73
N THR A 362 2.84 23.20 -13.76
CA THR A 362 2.16 24.46 -14.10
C THR A 362 2.14 25.45 -12.94
N GLU A 363 1.89 26.73 -13.27
CA GLU A 363 1.60 27.79 -12.29
C GLU A 363 0.43 27.41 -11.35
N ASP A 364 -0.60 26.79 -11.92
CA ASP A 364 -1.79 26.31 -11.21
C ASP A 364 -1.45 25.19 -10.20
N LEU A 365 -0.64 24.20 -10.59
CA LEU A 365 -0.18 23.13 -9.70
C LEU A 365 0.64 23.71 -8.52
N LEU A 366 1.56 24.63 -8.83
CA LEU A 366 2.39 25.30 -7.82
C LEU A 366 1.56 26.14 -6.84
N THR A 367 0.51 26.80 -7.33
CA THR A 367 -0.36 27.69 -6.54
C THR A 367 -1.35 26.88 -5.70
N THR A 368 -2.06 25.93 -6.30
CA THR A 368 -3.07 25.08 -5.65
C THR A 368 -2.49 24.29 -4.47
N PHE A 369 -1.25 23.82 -4.59
CA PHE A 369 -0.57 23.09 -3.51
C PHE A 369 0.47 23.91 -2.73
N ASN A 370 0.55 25.23 -2.95
CA ASN A 370 1.48 26.16 -2.28
C ASN A 370 2.94 25.65 -2.25
N ILE A 371 3.45 25.19 -3.40
CA ILE A 371 4.74 24.50 -3.53
C ILE A 371 5.89 25.50 -3.44
N GLY A 372 6.71 25.39 -2.37
CA GLY A 372 7.86 26.26 -2.08
C GLY A 372 9.22 25.68 -2.50
N LEU A 373 9.25 24.48 -3.10
CA LEU A 373 10.40 23.87 -3.75
C LEU A 373 9.96 22.72 -4.67
N VAL A 374 10.48 22.66 -5.89
CA VAL A 374 10.37 21.51 -6.79
C VAL A 374 11.72 20.81 -6.87
N VAL A 375 11.75 19.49 -6.71
CA VAL A 375 12.97 18.69 -6.77
C VAL A 375 12.88 17.51 -7.73
N THR A 376 14.03 17.08 -8.22
CA THR A 376 14.16 15.87 -9.05
C THR A 376 15.51 15.20 -8.83
N GLY A 377 15.59 13.88 -9.01
CA GLY A 377 16.82 13.10 -8.86
C GLY A 377 17.76 13.21 -10.06
N THR A 378 19.06 13.05 -9.81
CA THR A 378 20.08 12.78 -10.85
C THR A 378 19.87 11.45 -11.57
N VAL A 379 19.22 10.47 -10.94
CA VAL A 379 18.86 9.17 -11.53
C VAL A 379 17.35 9.15 -11.80
N HIS A 380 16.96 9.03 -13.07
CA HIS A 380 15.57 8.98 -13.51
C HIS A 380 15.43 8.30 -14.89
N GLU A 381 14.27 7.74 -15.19
CA GLU A 381 14.01 6.99 -16.44
C GLU A 381 13.20 7.82 -17.46
N THR A 382 13.77 8.95 -17.89
CA THR A 382 13.18 9.86 -18.89
C THR A 382 13.68 9.53 -20.30
N SER A 383 12.87 9.78 -21.35
CA SER A 383 13.18 9.41 -22.74
C SER A 383 13.67 10.52 -23.65
N SER A 384 13.54 11.81 -23.27
CA SER A 384 14.14 12.92 -24.02
C SER A 384 14.55 14.07 -23.10
N ARG A 385 15.61 14.80 -23.51
CA ARG A 385 16.12 16.00 -22.82
C ARG A 385 15.11 17.15 -22.86
N ASP A 386 14.39 17.27 -23.97
CA ASP A 386 13.45 18.37 -24.20
C ASP A 386 12.18 18.24 -23.33
N SER A 387 11.79 17.00 -23.01
CA SER A 387 10.73 16.74 -22.02
C SER A 387 11.09 17.25 -20.62
N GLU A 388 12.34 17.08 -20.17
CA GLU A 388 12.79 17.66 -18.89
C GLU A 388 12.79 19.19 -18.93
N LEU A 389 13.33 19.80 -19.99
CA LEU A 389 13.40 21.26 -20.12
C LEU A 389 12.00 21.90 -20.08
N ARG A 390 11.02 21.30 -20.76
CA ARG A 390 9.63 21.76 -20.77
C ARG A 390 8.97 21.62 -19.39
N ARG A 391 9.06 20.44 -18.77
CA ARG A 391 8.40 20.09 -17.51
C ARG A 391 8.80 20.96 -16.32
N TYR A 392 10.07 21.37 -16.25
CA TYR A 392 10.59 22.18 -15.13
C TYR A 392 10.72 23.68 -15.44
N ALA A 393 10.27 24.16 -16.61
CA ALA A 393 10.46 25.56 -17.04
C ALA A 393 9.87 26.58 -16.05
N VAL A 394 8.65 26.37 -15.55
CA VAL A 394 7.98 27.27 -14.60
C VAL A 394 8.71 27.34 -13.24
N PRO A 395 8.99 26.23 -12.52
CA PRO A 395 9.73 26.30 -11.27
C PRO A 395 11.18 26.75 -11.43
N GLN A 396 11.81 26.56 -12.60
CA GLN A 396 13.11 27.17 -12.92
C GLN A 396 13.02 28.69 -13.07
N GLY A 397 12.04 29.20 -13.82
CA GLY A 397 11.81 30.66 -13.98
C GLY A 397 11.48 31.36 -12.66
N LYS A 398 10.89 30.66 -11.69
CA LYS A 398 10.66 31.14 -10.31
C LYS A 398 11.86 30.97 -9.37
N GLY A 399 12.94 30.31 -9.77
CA GLY A 399 14.08 29.99 -8.90
C GLY A 399 13.79 28.96 -7.80
N ILE A 400 12.68 28.21 -7.89
CA ILE A 400 12.27 27.20 -6.90
C ILE A 400 12.57 25.75 -7.34
N PHE A 401 13.29 25.54 -8.44
CA PHE A 401 13.73 24.22 -8.89
C PHE A 401 15.10 23.84 -8.33
N LYS A 402 15.27 22.61 -7.82
CA LYS A 402 16.56 22.07 -7.37
C LYS A 402 16.72 20.60 -7.76
N ARG A 403 17.73 20.29 -8.58
CA ARG A 403 18.17 18.89 -8.78
C ARG A 403 18.87 18.39 -7.51
N LEU A 404 18.48 17.21 -7.04
CA LEU A 404 19.06 16.50 -5.91
C LEU A 404 19.87 15.32 -6.44
N ASP A 405 21.03 15.11 -5.84
CA ASP A 405 21.82 13.90 -6.07
C ASP A 405 21.10 12.66 -5.50
N SER A 406 21.18 11.54 -6.22
CA SER A 406 20.46 10.28 -5.90
C SER A 406 21.44 9.28 -5.28
N PRO A 407 21.29 8.87 -4.01
CA PRO A 407 22.24 7.95 -3.35
C PRO A 407 22.35 6.58 -4.02
N GLU A 408 21.27 6.17 -4.69
CA GLU A 408 21.07 4.83 -5.22
C GLU A 408 20.84 4.90 -6.72
N THR A 409 21.48 4.00 -7.46
CA THR A 409 21.33 3.92 -8.93
C THR A 409 20.26 2.93 -9.38
N MET A 410 19.48 2.37 -8.45
CA MET A 410 18.41 1.42 -8.73
C MET A 410 17.28 2.09 -9.53
N THR A 411 16.84 1.42 -10.60
CA THR A 411 15.70 1.85 -11.42
C THR A 411 14.82 0.64 -11.76
N SER A 412 13.59 0.88 -12.21
CA SER A 412 12.67 -0.22 -12.51
C SER A 412 13.10 -1.05 -13.73
N ALA A 413 13.82 -0.47 -14.70
CA ALA A 413 14.48 -1.22 -15.77
C ALA A 413 15.50 -2.23 -15.22
N LYS A 414 16.36 -1.82 -14.27
CA LYS A 414 17.32 -2.72 -13.61
C LYS A 414 16.66 -3.87 -12.85
N LEU A 415 15.46 -3.67 -12.29
CA LEU A 415 14.68 -4.76 -11.69
C LEU A 415 14.16 -5.74 -12.74
N ILE A 416 13.69 -5.25 -13.89
CA ILE A 416 13.28 -6.09 -15.01
C ILE A 416 14.49 -6.86 -15.56
N GLU A 417 15.64 -6.21 -15.76
CA GLU A 417 16.90 -6.82 -16.19
C GLU A 417 17.33 -7.98 -15.28
N ARG A 418 17.32 -7.78 -13.94
CA ARG A 418 17.64 -8.86 -12.97
C ARG A 418 16.72 -10.08 -13.10
N ILE A 419 15.45 -9.85 -13.44
CA ILE A 419 14.43 -10.90 -13.55
C ILE A 419 14.54 -11.63 -14.89
N VAL A 420 14.76 -10.91 -15.99
CA VAL A 420 15.01 -11.48 -17.32
C VAL A 420 16.30 -12.32 -17.30
N ALA A 421 17.38 -11.83 -16.70
CA ALA A 421 18.65 -12.54 -16.58
C ALA A 421 18.57 -13.86 -15.78
N ASN A 422 17.53 -14.05 -14.98
CA ASN A 422 17.29 -15.26 -14.18
C ASN A 422 15.92 -15.90 -14.51
N ARG A 423 15.39 -15.63 -15.71
CA ARG A 423 14.01 -15.95 -16.11
C ARG A 423 13.60 -17.40 -15.83
N THR A 424 14.43 -18.37 -16.22
CA THR A 424 14.16 -19.80 -16.05
C THR A 424 14.00 -20.21 -14.57
N LEU A 425 14.80 -19.62 -13.67
CA LEU A 425 14.70 -19.86 -12.23
C LEU A 425 13.41 -19.26 -11.66
N PHE A 426 13.02 -18.07 -12.11
CA PHE A 426 11.78 -17.42 -11.67
C PHE A 426 10.53 -18.10 -12.22
N GLU A 427 10.52 -18.54 -13.47
CA GLU A 427 9.41 -19.29 -14.07
C GLU A 427 9.18 -20.63 -13.35
N ALA A 428 10.25 -21.39 -13.07
CA ALA A 428 10.17 -22.61 -12.26
C ALA A 428 9.63 -22.35 -10.84
N ARG A 429 10.07 -21.25 -10.20
CA ARG A 429 9.55 -20.78 -8.89
C ARG A 429 8.06 -20.42 -8.95
N GLN A 430 7.59 -19.76 -10.02
CA GLN A 430 6.15 -19.45 -10.17
C GLN A 430 5.30 -20.71 -10.40
N THR A 431 5.72 -21.62 -11.28
CA THR A 431 4.97 -22.86 -11.57
C THR A 431 4.78 -23.70 -10.30
N LYS A 432 5.82 -23.85 -9.47
CA LYS A 432 5.71 -24.53 -8.16
C LYS A 432 4.71 -23.84 -7.23
N LYS A 433 4.78 -22.51 -7.12
CA LYS A 433 3.93 -21.72 -6.21
C LYS A 433 2.47 -21.65 -6.66
N ALA A 434 2.22 -21.50 -7.95
CA ALA A 434 0.87 -21.46 -8.53
C ALA A 434 0.09 -22.75 -8.23
N LYS A 435 0.77 -23.91 -8.30
CA LYS A 435 0.17 -25.20 -7.92
C LYS A 435 -0.28 -25.20 -6.45
N SER A 436 0.61 -24.84 -5.52
CA SER A 436 0.28 -24.82 -4.08
C SER A 436 -0.79 -23.78 -3.71
N GLU A 437 -0.83 -22.62 -4.38
CA GLU A 437 -1.89 -21.63 -4.16
C GLU A 437 -3.24 -22.14 -4.68
N ALA A 438 -3.29 -22.83 -5.83
CA ALA A 438 -4.51 -23.44 -6.35
C ALA A 438 -5.05 -24.57 -5.45
N GLU A 439 -4.16 -25.45 -4.95
CA GLU A 439 -4.51 -26.53 -4.01
C GLU A 439 -5.11 -25.98 -2.70
N TYR A 440 -4.55 -24.89 -2.15
CA TYR A 440 -5.13 -24.19 -1.00
C TYR A 440 -6.49 -23.53 -1.32
N TYR A 441 -6.59 -22.82 -2.45
CA TYR A 441 -7.83 -22.10 -2.81
C TYR A 441 -9.02 -23.04 -3.05
N ALA A 442 -8.77 -24.27 -3.51
CA ALA A 442 -9.81 -25.29 -3.70
C ALA A 442 -10.30 -25.95 -2.40
N THR A 443 -9.51 -25.91 -1.31
CA THR A 443 -9.73 -26.75 -0.12
C THR A 443 -9.94 -25.98 1.17
N SER A 444 -9.29 -24.83 1.34
CA SER A 444 -8.94 -24.30 2.68
C SER A 444 -9.17 -22.80 2.88
N LYS A 445 -9.54 -22.02 1.86
CA LYS A 445 -9.74 -20.56 2.02
C LYS A 445 -10.95 -20.25 2.91
N GLN A 446 -10.69 -19.63 4.06
CA GLN A 446 -11.73 -19.08 4.94
C GLN A 446 -11.89 -17.56 4.71
N TYR A 447 -13.07 -17.01 5.02
CA TYR A 447 -13.25 -15.55 5.03
C TYR A 447 -12.63 -14.95 6.29
N LEU A 448 -11.69 -14.02 6.10
CA LEU A 448 -11.21 -13.13 7.16
C LEU A 448 -11.62 -11.68 6.87
N GLN A 449 -12.03 -10.99 7.94
CA GLN A 449 -12.32 -9.57 7.91
C GLN A 449 -11.01 -8.77 7.90
N GLU A 450 -10.92 -7.75 7.05
CA GLU A 450 -9.74 -6.87 7.06
C GLU A 450 -9.85 -5.80 8.15
N ILE A 451 -8.76 -5.65 8.89
CA ILE A 451 -8.52 -4.69 9.97
C ILE A 451 -8.25 -3.31 9.34
#